data_AF-A0A519XH29-F1
#
_entry.id   AF-A0A519XH29-F1
#
_cell.length_a   1.000
_cell.length_b   1.000
_cell.length_c   1.000
_cell.angle_alpha   90.00
_cell.angle_beta   90.00
_cell.angle_gamma   90.00
#
_symmetry.space_group_name_H-M   'P 1'
#
loop_
_entity.id
_entity.type
_entity.pdbx_description
1 polymer ?
#
loop_
_entity_poly.entity_id
_entity_poly.type
_entity_poly.pdbx_seq_one_letter_code
_entity_poly.pdbx_strand_id
1 'polypeptide(L)'
;PLANAENDAPLARLLIENKAVATSGNYRRGENIAGKWYSHIVDPRTGKPVEEVISATVVAPNATDAGALATAFNVLSLAESKALAASITDAEYLIITKDGKRVESEGWSKLIAPNSALPVVEHHTIPNYGAEKPWDAKHELVIDFELKRIEGNSHRPFAAIWVENENKVAVRNLALWYNKTKWVPDLRNWYRINGDKFKENKDNYASVTGATRNPGKYTIKWDGKDDKGVYVPQGKYTIIIESSKEHGTDEIIRQPMELKKALKKVTNAGNVEISNVTFDFRKK
;
A
#
# COMPACT_ATOMS: atom_id res chain seq x y z
N PRO A 1 9.98 5.74 2.47
CA PRO A 1 8.57 6.08 2.81
C PRO A 1 7.87 6.89 1.73
N LEU A 2 8.60 7.68 0.93
CA LEU A 2 8.07 8.47 -0.19
C LEU A 2 7.75 7.65 -1.46
N ALA A 3 7.57 6.34 -1.32
CA ALA A 3 7.15 5.53 -2.46
C ALA A 3 5.75 6.00 -2.89
N ASN A 4 5.59 6.28 -4.18
CA ASN A 4 4.38 6.92 -4.68
C ASN A 4 3.17 5.99 -4.71
N ALA A 5 3.38 4.67 -4.82
CA ALA A 5 2.29 3.70 -4.87
C ALA A 5 2.01 3.03 -3.53
N GLU A 6 0.74 2.80 -3.25
CA GLU A 6 0.26 2.15 -2.02
C GLU A 6 0.72 0.69 -1.90
N ASN A 7 1.06 0.05 -3.02
CA ASN A 7 1.54 -1.33 -3.08
C ASN A 7 3.02 -1.42 -3.49
N ASP A 8 3.78 -0.32 -3.40
CA ASP A 8 5.24 -0.37 -3.53
C ASP A 8 5.86 -1.24 -2.41
N ALA A 9 7.03 -1.81 -2.70
CA ALA A 9 7.72 -2.67 -1.74
C ALA A 9 8.02 -1.92 -0.42
N PRO A 10 7.74 -2.53 0.74
CA PRO A 10 8.05 -1.90 2.02
C PRO A 10 9.56 -1.83 2.23
N LEU A 11 10.02 -0.84 3.00
CA LEU A 11 11.45 -0.71 3.36
C LEU A 11 11.94 -1.87 4.25
N ALA A 12 11.04 -2.45 5.02
CA ALA A 12 11.31 -3.56 5.93
C ALA A 12 10.01 -4.33 6.19
N ARG A 13 10.15 -5.62 6.51
CA ARG A 13 9.09 -6.45 7.09
C ARG A 13 9.59 -6.91 8.45
N LEU A 14 8.71 -6.91 9.44
CA LEU A 14 9.08 -7.21 10.82
C LEU A 14 8.38 -8.48 11.28
N LEU A 15 9.12 -9.34 11.98
CA LEU A 15 8.55 -10.41 12.78
C LEU A 15 8.38 -9.89 14.21
N ILE A 16 7.13 -9.86 14.67
CA ILE A 16 6.77 -9.25 15.94
C ILE A 16 5.95 -10.25 16.74
N GLU A 17 6.36 -10.49 17.98
CA GLU A 17 5.66 -11.33 18.94
C GLU A 17 5.58 -10.58 20.27
N ASN A 18 4.41 -10.54 20.89
CA ASN A 18 4.16 -9.90 22.20
C ASN A 18 4.68 -8.46 22.32
N LYS A 19 4.68 -7.71 21.22
CA LYS A 19 5.07 -6.29 21.13
C LYS A 19 4.10 -5.54 20.23
N ALA A 20 4.12 -4.22 20.30
CA ALA A 20 3.38 -3.34 19.42
C ALA A 20 4.32 -2.61 18.44
N VAL A 21 3.79 -2.27 17.27
CA VAL A 21 4.48 -1.44 16.27
C VAL A 21 3.63 -0.21 15.96
N ALA A 22 4.25 0.96 15.95
CA ALA A 22 3.63 2.19 15.47
C ALA A 22 4.54 2.91 14.49
N THR A 23 3.97 3.64 13.55
CA THR A 23 4.72 4.49 12.62
C THR A 23 4.06 5.86 12.54
N SER A 24 4.84 6.90 12.82
CA SER A 24 4.46 8.29 12.55
C SER A 24 5.32 8.83 11.42
N GLY A 25 4.71 9.63 10.55
CA GLY A 25 5.43 10.21 9.44
C GLY A 25 4.72 11.44 8.88
N ASN A 26 5.53 12.33 8.32
CA ASN A 26 5.06 13.66 7.92
C ASN A 26 4.48 13.71 6.49
N TYR A 27 4.52 12.61 5.75
CA TYR A 27 4.25 12.54 4.30
C TYR A 27 2.82 12.11 3.90
N ARG A 28 2.02 11.53 4.81
CA ARG A 28 0.67 11.01 4.47
C ARG A 28 -0.49 11.93 4.77
N ARG A 29 -0.33 12.82 5.76
CA ARG A 29 -1.39 13.75 6.20
C ARG A 29 -0.81 15.13 6.36
N GLY A 30 -1.46 16.09 5.73
CA GLY A 30 -1.00 17.47 5.62
C GLY A 30 -1.71 18.18 4.47
N GLU A 31 -1.31 19.42 4.24
CA GLU A 31 -1.86 20.28 3.20
C GLU A 31 -0.73 20.85 2.34
N ASN A 32 -0.98 21.00 1.04
CA ASN A 32 -0.09 21.76 0.18
C ASN A 32 -0.59 23.20 0.07
N ILE A 33 0.18 24.15 0.61
CA ILE A 33 -0.16 25.58 0.60
C ILE A 33 0.93 26.29 -0.20
N ALA A 34 0.53 26.90 -1.32
CA ALA A 34 1.43 27.63 -2.22
C ALA A 34 2.67 26.81 -2.67
N GLY A 35 2.49 25.52 -2.95
CA GLY A 35 3.56 24.63 -3.40
C GLY A 35 4.42 24.03 -2.28
N LYS A 36 4.20 24.43 -1.02
CA LYS A 36 4.90 23.88 0.14
C LYS A 36 3.99 22.90 0.89
N TRP A 37 4.54 21.75 1.27
CA TRP A 37 3.85 20.73 2.08
C TRP A 37 3.93 21.08 3.57
N TYR A 38 2.78 21.05 4.25
CA TYR A 38 2.64 21.28 5.68
C TYR A 38 2.04 20.03 6.32
N SER A 39 2.83 19.32 7.12
CA SER A 39 2.38 18.12 7.80
C SER A 39 1.47 18.42 8.99
N HIS A 40 0.62 17.46 9.33
CA HIS A 40 -0.16 17.45 10.58
C HIS A 40 0.68 17.25 11.86
N ILE A 41 1.94 16.81 11.75
CA ILE A 41 2.85 16.70 12.90
C ILE A 41 3.54 18.05 13.10
N VAL A 42 3.31 18.67 14.25
CA VAL A 42 3.76 20.02 14.59
C VAL A 42 4.71 19.97 15.78
N ASP A 43 5.80 20.73 15.71
CA ASP A 43 6.67 20.96 16.86
C ASP A 43 5.97 21.92 17.84
N PRO A 44 5.59 21.48 19.05
CA PRO A 44 4.85 22.32 20.00
C PRO A 44 5.68 23.51 20.51
N ARG A 45 7.01 23.48 20.40
CA ARG A 45 7.89 24.59 20.81
C ARG A 45 7.83 25.75 19.83
N THR A 46 7.53 25.47 18.55
CA THR A 46 7.59 26.47 17.47
C THR A 46 6.24 26.70 16.80
N GLY A 47 5.27 25.79 16.97
CA GLY A 47 4.01 25.78 16.25
C GLY A 47 4.13 25.48 14.75
N LYS A 48 5.31 25.02 14.28
CA LYS A 48 5.58 24.74 12.86
C LYS A 48 5.58 23.23 12.57
N PRO A 49 5.18 22.79 11.36
CA PRO A 49 5.33 21.39 10.97
C PRO A 49 6.78 20.94 10.98
N VAL A 50 6.99 19.67 11.32
CA VAL A 50 8.32 19.03 11.34
C VAL A 50 8.74 18.57 9.95
N GLU A 51 10.01 18.81 9.59
CA GLU A 51 10.53 18.54 8.24
C GLU A 51 11.70 17.53 8.22
N GLU A 52 12.52 17.44 9.28
CA GLU A 52 13.78 16.67 9.26
C GLU A 52 13.58 15.16 9.28
N VAL A 53 12.71 14.64 10.16
CA VAL A 53 12.33 13.24 10.20
C VAL A 53 11.03 13.09 9.43
N ILE A 54 11.06 12.27 8.38
CA ILE A 54 9.88 12.02 7.54
C ILE A 54 9.12 10.78 7.98
N SER A 55 9.78 9.84 8.65
CA SER A 55 9.15 8.63 9.18
C SER A 55 9.90 8.13 10.40
N ALA A 56 9.19 7.73 11.44
CA ALA A 56 9.72 6.98 12.56
C ALA A 56 8.81 5.79 12.84
N THR A 57 9.37 4.59 12.75
CA THR A 57 8.72 3.34 13.14
C THR A 57 9.33 2.89 14.45
N VAL A 58 8.50 2.57 15.43
CA VAL A 58 8.94 2.11 16.75
C VAL A 58 8.25 0.80 17.09
N VAL A 59 9.03 -0.12 17.62
CA VAL A 59 8.57 -1.36 18.23
C VAL A 59 8.82 -1.27 19.73
N ALA A 60 7.79 -1.51 20.54
CA ALA A 60 7.88 -1.45 22.00
C ALA A 60 6.96 -2.52 22.65
N PRO A 61 7.12 -2.82 23.95
CA PRO A 61 6.28 -3.82 24.63
C PRO A 61 4.77 -3.51 24.58
N ASN A 62 4.39 -2.23 24.53
CA ASN A 62 2.98 -1.81 24.46
C ASN A 62 2.75 -0.74 23.39
N ALA A 63 1.50 -0.62 22.95
CA ALA A 63 1.11 0.28 21.88
C ALA A 63 1.21 1.77 22.26
N THR A 64 1.08 2.09 23.54
CA THR A 64 1.18 3.46 24.06
C THR A 64 2.59 3.99 23.84
N ASP A 65 3.62 3.26 24.27
CA ASP A 65 5.01 3.65 24.13
C ASP A 65 5.42 3.70 22.66
N ALA A 66 5.06 2.68 21.88
CA ALA A 66 5.36 2.66 20.44
C ALA A 66 4.77 3.90 19.74
N GLY A 67 3.51 4.22 20.00
CA GLY A 67 2.82 5.38 19.39
C GLY A 67 3.38 6.73 19.86
N ALA A 68 3.66 6.87 21.16
CA ALA A 68 4.21 8.08 21.74
C ALA A 68 5.63 8.36 21.20
N LEU A 69 6.50 7.35 21.22
CA LEU A 69 7.87 7.46 20.73
C LEU A 69 7.92 7.74 19.22
N ALA A 70 7.11 7.04 18.41
CA ALA A 70 7.08 7.29 16.97
C ALA A 70 6.75 8.76 16.65
N THR A 71 5.79 9.34 17.38
CA THR A 71 5.43 10.76 17.24
C THR A 71 6.53 11.68 17.77
N ALA A 72 7.07 11.40 18.96
CA ALA A 72 8.16 12.18 19.55
C ALA A 72 9.39 12.22 18.64
N PHE A 73 9.76 11.10 17.99
CA PHE A 73 10.93 11.03 17.10
C PHE A 73 10.76 11.80 15.79
N ASN A 74 9.53 12.15 15.40
CA ASN A 74 9.33 13.11 14.30
C ASN A 74 9.62 14.56 14.73
N VAL A 75 9.58 14.86 16.03
CA VAL A 75 9.73 16.21 16.60
C VAL A 75 11.13 16.45 17.19
N LEU A 76 11.69 15.44 17.84
CA LEU A 76 13.01 15.49 18.47
C LEU A 76 14.13 15.41 17.42
N SER A 77 15.31 15.92 17.78
CA SER A 77 16.53 15.61 17.04
C SER A 77 16.85 14.11 17.13
N LEU A 78 17.73 13.62 16.25
CA LEU A 78 18.17 12.23 16.28
C LEU A 78 18.87 11.86 17.61
N ALA A 79 19.63 12.79 18.18
CA ALA A 79 20.34 12.57 19.44
C ALA A 79 19.34 12.48 20.62
N GLU A 80 18.38 13.39 20.69
CA GLU A 80 17.30 13.36 21.69
C GLU A 80 16.43 12.09 21.54
N SER A 81 16.12 11.71 20.29
CA SER A 81 15.36 10.49 20.00
C SER A 81 16.10 9.25 20.47
N LYS A 82 17.41 9.14 20.21
CA LYS A 82 18.25 8.04 20.70
C LYS A 82 18.30 8.00 22.23
N ALA A 83 18.43 9.15 22.88
CA ALA A 83 18.46 9.24 24.34
C ALA A 83 17.12 8.81 24.97
N LEU A 84 15.99 9.27 24.39
CA LEU A 84 14.67 8.88 24.84
C LEU A 84 14.37 7.39 24.60
N ALA A 85 14.78 6.84 23.46
CA ALA A 85 14.65 5.41 23.20
C ALA A 85 15.39 4.58 24.25
N ALA A 86 16.58 5.01 24.65
CA ALA A 86 17.40 4.30 25.64
C ALA A 86 16.78 4.29 27.05
N SER A 87 15.83 5.19 27.36
CA SER A 87 15.09 5.14 28.64
C SER A 87 13.92 4.17 28.63
N ILE A 88 13.57 3.59 27.48
CA ILE A 88 12.45 2.65 27.34
C ILE A 88 13.00 1.26 27.04
N THR A 89 12.89 0.35 28.00
CA THR A 89 13.33 -1.04 27.86
C THR A 89 12.65 -1.71 26.67
N ASP A 90 13.43 -2.46 25.89
CA ASP A 90 12.99 -3.20 24.70
C ASP A 90 12.38 -2.37 23.56
N ALA A 91 12.61 -1.04 23.56
CA ALA A 91 12.26 -0.17 22.45
C ALA A 91 13.29 -0.27 21.30
N GLU A 92 12.81 -0.60 20.11
CA GLU A 92 13.59 -0.62 18.88
C GLU A 92 12.96 0.35 17.87
N TYR A 93 13.76 0.98 17.02
CA TYR A 93 13.25 1.97 16.08
C TYR A 93 14.00 1.99 14.74
N LEU A 94 13.27 2.49 13.74
CA LEU A 94 13.77 2.88 12.44
C LEU A 94 13.28 4.30 12.14
N ILE A 95 14.22 5.23 12.02
CA ILE A 95 13.99 6.60 11.62
C ILE A 95 14.49 6.77 10.18
N ILE A 96 13.65 7.40 9.34
CA ILE A 96 14.00 7.88 8.01
C ILE A 96 13.96 9.39 8.03
N THR A 97 15.08 10.02 7.71
CA THR A 97 15.20 11.47 7.57
C THR A 97 14.84 11.93 6.16
N LYS A 98 14.64 13.24 5.98
CA LYS A 98 14.24 13.86 4.70
C LYS A 98 15.19 13.61 3.54
N ASP A 99 16.48 13.46 3.83
CA ASP A 99 17.54 13.12 2.87
C ASP A 99 17.61 11.61 2.59
N GLY A 100 16.72 10.82 3.19
CA GLY A 100 16.63 9.37 2.99
C GLY A 100 17.57 8.55 3.87
N LYS A 101 18.32 9.17 4.78
CA LYS A 101 19.19 8.42 5.70
C LYS A 101 18.35 7.55 6.64
N ARG A 102 18.81 6.31 6.80
CA ARG A 102 18.30 5.36 7.79
C ARG A 102 19.07 5.49 9.10
N VAL A 103 18.35 5.57 10.20
CA VAL A 103 18.89 5.53 11.56
C VAL A 103 18.13 4.48 12.34
N GLU A 104 18.83 3.47 12.82
CA GLU A 104 18.26 2.27 13.45
C GLU A 104 18.83 2.10 14.85
N SER A 105 18.01 1.56 15.76
CA SER A 105 18.50 1.04 17.04
C SER A 105 19.30 -0.26 16.84
N GLU A 106 20.13 -0.62 17.82
CA GLU A 106 21.04 -1.77 17.71
C GLU A 106 20.31 -3.10 17.52
N GLY A 107 19.12 -3.28 18.11
CA GLY A 107 18.34 -4.51 17.99
C GLY A 107 17.37 -4.52 16.79
N TRP A 108 17.24 -3.44 16.02
CA TRP A 108 16.30 -3.36 14.89
C TRP A 108 16.50 -4.49 13.87
N SER A 109 17.76 -4.82 13.57
CA SER A 109 18.12 -5.88 12.62
C SER A 109 17.57 -7.26 13.00
N LYS A 110 17.39 -7.53 14.31
CA LYS A 110 16.85 -8.79 14.83
C LYS A 110 15.33 -8.93 14.60
N LEU A 111 14.64 -7.81 14.38
CA LEU A 111 13.20 -7.78 14.09
C LEU A 111 12.89 -8.00 12.61
N ILE A 112 13.89 -7.83 11.73
CA ILE A 112 13.70 -7.95 10.29
C ILE A 112 13.36 -9.41 9.94
N ALA A 113 12.24 -9.59 9.25
CA ALA A 113 11.88 -10.89 8.71
C ALA A 113 12.96 -11.35 7.71
N PRO A 114 13.53 -12.55 7.84
CA PRO A 114 14.47 -13.07 6.86
C PRO A 114 13.78 -13.18 5.50
N ASN A 115 14.52 -13.00 4.40
CA ASN A 115 13.98 -13.10 3.03
C ASN A 115 13.28 -14.45 2.76
N SER A 116 13.59 -15.50 3.53
CA SER A 116 12.94 -16.82 3.47
C SER A 116 11.55 -16.88 4.12
N ALA A 117 11.10 -15.82 4.80
CA ALA A 117 9.74 -15.68 5.32
C ALA A 117 8.77 -15.13 4.26
N LEU A 118 9.24 -14.88 3.04
CA LEU A 118 8.38 -14.90 1.87
C LEU A 118 7.83 -16.32 1.74
N PRO A 119 6.52 -16.54 1.48
CA PRO A 119 6.09 -17.85 1.03
C PRO A 119 7.02 -18.23 -0.12
N VAL A 120 7.74 -19.35 0.06
CA VAL A 120 8.57 -19.92 -0.99
C VAL A 120 7.63 -20.05 -2.17
N VAL A 121 7.92 -19.29 -3.24
CA VAL A 121 7.34 -19.59 -4.53
C VAL A 121 7.92 -20.95 -4.85
N GLU A 122 7.22 -22.02 -4.44
CA GLU A 122 7.52 -23.36 -4.89
C GLU A 122 7.69 -23.24 -6.40
N HIS A 123 8.81 -23.75 -6.91
CA HIS A 123 9.15 -23.79 -8.33
C HIS A 123 8.07 -24.56 -9.09
N HIS A 124 6.92 -23.93 -9.27
CA HIS A 124 5.84 -24.40 -10.08
C HIS A 124 6.20 -24.04 -11.51
N THR A 125 6.06 -25.04 -12.36
CA THR A 125 6.13 -24.94 -13.80
C THR A 125 5.65 -23.56 -14.27
N ILE A 126 6.54 -22.83 -14.95
CA ILE A 126 6.17 -21.62 -15.68
C ILE A 126 4.93 -22.02 -16.50
N PRO A 127 3.78 -21.35 -16.33
CA PRO A 127 2.64 -21.64 -17.18
C PRO A 127 3.12 -21.53 -18.62
N ASN A 128 2.93 -22.59 -19.42
CA ASN A 128 3.28 -22.53 -20.83
C ASN A 128 2.34 -21.52 -21.49
N TYR A 129 2.76 -20.26 -21.58
CA TYR A 129 1.99 -19.16 -22.13
C TYR A 129 1.84 -19.23 -23.66
N GLY A 130 2.22 -20.35 -24.28
CA GLY A 130 2.22 -20.50 -25.73
C GLY A 130 3.29 -19.62 -26.39
N ALA A 131 2.99 -19.13 -27.60
CA ALA A 131 3.93 -18.34 -28.41
C ALA A 131 4.02 -16.85 -28.00
N GLU A 132 3.27 -16.41 -26.99
CA GLU A 132 3.28 -15.00 -26.57
C GLU A 132 4.52 -14.67 -25.74
N LYS A 133 5.09 -13.51 -25.99
CA LYS A 133 6.29 -13.05 -25.28
C LYS A 133 5.93 -12.73 -23.83
N PRO A 134 6.80 -13.07 -22.86
CA PRO A 134 6.59 -12.65 -21.48
C PRO A 134 6.58 -11.11 -21.36
N TRP A 135 5.96 -10.62 -20.29
CA TRP A 135 5.99 -9.21 -19.91
C TRP A 135 7.42 -8.66 -19.89
N ASP A 136 7.61 -7.46 -20.42
CA ASP A 136 8.91 -6.80 -20.38
C ASP A 136 9.10 -6.12 -19.02
N ALA A 137 10.05 -6.63 -18.22
CA ALA A 137 10.38 -6.14 -16.89
C ALA A 137 10.69 -4.63 -16.81
N LYS A 138 11.03 -3.99 -17.95
CA LYS A 138 11.24 -2.54 -18.06
C LYS A 138 9.94 -1.73 -18.06
N HIS A 139 8.79 -2.36 -18.19
CA HIS A 139 7.49 -1.71 -18.19
C HIS A 139 6.72 -1.98 -16.89
N GLU A 140 5.88 -1.02 -16.54
CA GLU A 140 4.92 -1.09 -15.45
C GLU A 140 3.58 -0.50 -15.91
N LEU A 141 2.50 -0.94 -15.28
CA LEU A 141 1.22 -0.25 -15.34
C LEU A 141 1.03 0.56 -14.06
N VAL A 142 0.79 1.85 -14.20
CA VAL A 142 0.48 2.76 -13.09
C VAL A 142 -0.99 3.13 -13.14
N ILE A 143 -1.66 3.03 -12.00
CA ILE A 143 -3.08 3.29 -11.82
C ILE A 143 -3.20 4.43 -10.83
N ASP A 144 -3.42 5.64 -11.33
CA ASP A 144 -3.64 6.84 -10.52
C ASP A 144 -5.15 7.10 -10.42
N PHE A 145 -5.69 7.22 -9.21
CA PHE A 145 -7.10 7.50 -9.00
C PHE A 145 -7.34 8.39 -7.80
N GLU A 146 -8.49 9.05 -7.77
CA GLU A 146 -8.87 9.95 -6.68
C GLU A 146 -10.20 9.50 -6.07
N LEU A 147 -10.17 9.19 -4.77
CA LEU A 147 -11.36 8.91 -3.98
C LEU A 147 -12.04 10.22 -3.62
N LYS A 148 -13.33 10.33 -3.94
CA LYS A 148 -14.12 11.54 -3.69
C LYS A 148 -14.24 11.86 -2.20
N ARG A 149 -14.54 13.14 -1.93
CA ARG A 149 -14.91 13.59 -0.60
C ARG A 149 -16.17 12.83 -0.14
N ILE A 150 -16.12 12.40 1.12
CA ILE A 150 -17.24 11.74 1.77
C ILE A 150 -18.17 12.83 2.30
N GLU A 151 -19.45 12.76 1.91
CA GLU A 151 -20.50 13.67 2.39
C GLU A 151 -21.36 12.99 3.48
N GLY A 152 -21.82 13.79 4.45
CA GLY A 152 -22.66 13.32 5.55
C GLY A 152 -21.98 12.29 6.46
N ASN A 153 -22.79 11.39 7.05
CA ASN A 153 -22.33 10.33 7.96
C ASN A 153 -21.90 9.05 7.21
N SER A 154 -21.36 9.20 5.99
CA SER A 154 -20.96 8.06 5.17
C SER A 154 -19.59 7.52 5.60
N HIS A 155 -19.37 6.21 5.46
CA HIS A 155 -18.12 5.55 5.79
C HIS A 155 -17.15 5.57 4.60
N ARG A 156 -15.84 5.42 4.89
CA ARG A 156 -14.81 5.24 3.86
C ARG A 156 -15.11 3.98 3.04
N PRO A 157 -14.99 4.02 1.69
CA PRO A 157 -15.26 2.86 0.87
C PRO A 157 -14.22 1.76 1.12
N PHE A 158 -14.69 0.52 1.01
CA PHE A 158 -13.87 -0.65 0.75
C PHE A 158 -13.46 -0.64 -0.71
N ALA A 159 -12.29 -1.18 -1.04
CA ALA A 159 -11.87 -1.25 -2.43
C ALA A 159 -11.11 -2.55 -2.72
N ALA A 160 -11.28 -3.09 -3.92
CA ALA A 160 -10.43 -4.14 -4.46
C ALA A 160 -9.92 -3.73 -5.83
N ILE A 161 -8.64 -3.95 -6.08
CA ILE A 161 -8.01 -3.69 -7.38
C ILE A 161 -7.30 -4.96 -7.82
N TRP A 162 -7.67 -5.47 -8.99
CA TRP A 162 -7.09 -6.69 -9.54
C TRP A 162 -7.02 -6.64 -11.07
N VAL A 163 -6.31 -7.61 -11.63
CA VAL A 163 -6.14 -7.76 -13.07
C VAL A 163 -6.72 -9.10 -13.52
N GLU A 164 -7.53 -9.07 -14.57
CA GLU A 164 -8.03 -10.24 -15.29
C GLU A 164 -7.35 -10.37 -16.65
N ASN A 165 -7.11 -11.59 -17.12
CA ASN A 165 -6.69 -11.87 -18.49
C ASN A 165 -7.89 -11.85 -19.48
N GLU A 166 -7.64 -12.11 -20.77
CA GLU A 166 -8.69 -12.15 -21.82
C GLU A 166 -9.80 -13.17 -21.54
N ASN A 167 -9.51 -14.23 -20.76
CA ASN A 167 -10.47 -15.24 -20.34
C ASN A 167 -11.21 -14.90 -19.03
N LYS A 168 -11.09 -13.66 -18.55
CA LYS A 168 -11.69 -13.17 -17.28
C LYS A 168 -11.21 -13.91 -16.04
N VAL A 169 -10.02 -14.53 -16.10
CA VAL A 169 -9.38 -15.16 -14.94
C VAL A 169 -8.52 -14.12 -14.24
N ALA A 170 -8.72 -13.96 -12.93
CA ALA A 170 -7.89 -13.08 -12.11
C ALA A 170 -6.45 -13.61 -12.05
N VAL A 171 -5.49 -12.79 -12.48
CA VAL A 171 -4.05 -13.13 -12.50
C VAL A 171 -3.26 -12.48 -11.39
N ARG A 172 -3.71 -11.32 -10.90
CA ARG A 172 -3.01 -10.55 -9.88
C ARG A 172 -3.99 -9.73 -9.05
N ASN A 173 -3.91 -9.88 -7.73
CA ASN A 173 -4.50 -8.94 -6.79
C ASN A 173 -3.49 -7.81 -6.51
N LEU A 174 -3.91 -6.55 -6.63
CA LEU A 174 -3.04 -5.38 -6.46
C LEU A 174 -3.32 -4.64 -5.16
N ALA A 175 -4.58 -4.62 -4.72
CA ALA A 175 -5.00 -4.03 -3.46
C ALA A 175 -6.32 -4.64 -2.97
N LEU A 176 -6.47 -4.76 -1.65
CA LEU A 176 -7.71 -5.11 -0.97
C LEU A 176 -7.86 -4.25 0.30
N TRP A 177 -8.70 -3.23 0.27
CA TRP A 177 -8.86 -2.28 1.36
C TRP A 177 -10.18 -2.48 2.10
N TYR A 178 -10.10 -2.77 3.39
CA TYR A 178 -11.27 -2.91 4.27
C TYR A 178 -10.94 -2.52 5.71
N ASN A 179 -11.96 -2.26 6.53
CA ASN A 179 -11.80 -2.00 7.97
C ASN A 179 -12.13 -3.23 8.84
N LYS A 180 -13.19 -3.96 8.48
CA LYS A 180 -13.68 -5.16 9.17
C LYS A 180 -13.93 -6.24 8.11
N THR A 181 -13.49 -7.44 8.42
CA THR A 181 -13.61 -8.60 7.52
C THR A 181 -15.06 -8.92 7.11
N LYS A 182 -16.03 -8.60 7.99
CA LYS A 182 -17.46 -8.78 7.69
C LYS A 182 -17.97 -8.01 6.46
N TRP A 183 -17.23 -6.97 6.04
CA TRP A 183 -17.59 -6.13 4.90
C TRP A 183 -16.90 -6.52 3.59
N VAL A 184 -15.92 -7.43 3.63
CA VAL A 184 -15.27 -7.94 2.41
C VAL A 184 -16.26 -8.62 1.44
N PRO A 185 -17.33 -9.32 1.89
CA PRO A 185 -18.37 -9.81 1.01
C PRO A 185 -19.11 -8.74 0.19
N ASP A 186 -19.10 -7.47 0.63
CA ASP A 186 -19.76 -6.37 -0.08
C ASP A 186 -18.97 -5.92 -1.33
N LEU A 187 -17.69 -6.34 -1.46
CA LEU A 187 -16.93 -6.29 -2.72
C LEU A 187 -17.33 -7.51 -3.55
N ARG A 188 -18.55 -7.50 -4.08
CA ARG A 188 -19.25 -8.70 -4.58
C ARG A 188 -18.50 -9.41 -5.69
N ASN A 189 -17.89 -8.67 -6.61
CA ASN A 189 -17.18 -9.22 -7.76
C ASN A 189 -15.87 -9.87 -7.32
N TRP A 190 -15.09 -9.17 -6.49
CA TRP A 190 -13.87 -9.70 -5.93
C TRP A 190 -14.15 -10.92 -5.05
N TYR A 191 -15.16 -10.84 -4.18
CA TYR A 191 -15.51 -11.92 -3.25
C TYR A 191 -16.02 -13.17 -3.96
N ARG A 192 -16.71 -13.03 -5.08
CA ARG A 192 -17.11 -14.17 -5.91
C ARG A 192 -15.92 -14.97 -6.44
N ILE A 193 -14.78 -14.32 -6.69
CA ILE A 193 -13.57 -14.97 -7.23
C ILE A 193 -12.67 -15.49 -6.09
N ASN A 194 -12.55 -14.71 -5.02
CA ASN A 194 -11.51 -14.89 -4.01
C ASN A 194 -12.05 -15.29 -2.62
N GLY A 195 -13.38 -15.28 -2.43
CA GLY A 195 -14.04 -15.38 -1.14
C GLY A 195 -13.78 -16.69 -0.40
N ASP A 196 -13.73 -17.82 -1.09
CA ASP A 196 -13.47 -19.12 -0.46
C ASP A 196 -12.02 -19.19 0.08
N LYS A 197 -11.04 -18.79 -0.75
CA LYS A 197 -9.63 -18.68 -0.32
C LYS A 197 -9.46 -17.67 0.82
N PHE A 198 -10.23 -16.58 0.80
CA PHE A 198 -10.20 -15.56 1.85
C PHE A 198 -10.78 -16.07 3.18
N LYS A 199 -11.84 -16.89 3.12
CA LYS A 199 -12.42 -17.55 4.30
C LYS A 199 -11.49 -18.60 4.89
N GLU A 200 -10.87 -19.40 4.03
CA GLU A 200 -9.95 -20.47 4.43
C GLU A 200 -8.72 -19.92 5.16
N ASN A 201 -8.02 -18.97 4.53
CA ASN A 201 -6.90 -18.29 5.15
C ASN A 201 -6.80 -16.85 4.65
N LYS A 202 -7.06 -15.89 5.55
CA LYS A 202 -7.01 -14.45 5.25
C LYS A 202 -5.59 -13.99 4.90
N ASP A 203 -4.57 -14.69 5.40
CA ASP A 203 -3.17 -14.35 5.18
C ASP A 203 -2.75 -14.56 3.71
N ASN A 204 -3.54 -15.30 2.94
CA ASN A 204 -3.40 -15.43 1.48
C ASN A 204 -3.37 -14.08 0.76
N TYR A 205 -3.98 -13.03 1.36
CA TYR A 205 -4.03 -11.69 0.79
C TYR A 205 -3.27 -10.65 1.65
N ALA A 206 -2.55 -11.05 2.69
CA ALA A 206 -1.88 -10.13 3.61
C ALA A 206 -0.90 -9.17 2.91
N SER A 207 -0.35 -9.55 1.75
CA SER A 207 0.55 -8.72 0.95
C SER A 207 -0.13 -7.57 0.21
N VAL A 208 -1.46 -7.62 0.06
CA VAL A 208 -2.26 -6.64 -0.69
C VAL A 208 -3.37 -6.03 0.16
N THR A 209 -3.57 -6.50 1.40
CA THR A 209 -4.57 -5.95 2.31
C THR A 209 -4.14 -4.62 2.92
N GLY A 210 -5.12 -3.76 3.19
CA GLY A 210 -4.89 -2.50 3.91
C GLY A 210 -6.17 -1.93 4.50
N ALA A 211 -6.03 -0.91 5.35
CA ALA A 211 -7.18 -0.17 5.88
C ALA A 211 -7.94 0.59 4.78
N THR A 212 -9.18 0.99 5.03
CA THR A 212 -9.86 1.93 4.12
C THR A 212 -9.12 3.27 4.05
N ARG A 213 -9.15 3.91 2.87
CA ARG A 213 -8.44 5.15 2.59
C ARG A 213 -9.34 6.37 2.76
N ASN A 214 -8.74 7.52 3.09
CA ASN A 214 -9.45 8.80 3.12
C ASN A 214 -9.76 9.28 1.69
N PRO A 215 -10.61 10.30 1.51
CA PRO A 215 -10.62 11.06 0.27
C PRO A 215 -9.20 11.52 -0.12
N GLY A 216 -8.91 11.55 -1.41
CA GLY A 216 -7.60 11.96 -1.93
C GLY A 216 -7.10 11.10 -3.07
N LYS A 217 -5.86 11.39 -3.51
CA LYS A 217 -5.20 10.76 -4.65
C LYS A 217 -4.37 9.57 -4.19
N TYR A 218 -4.47 8.48 -4.95
CA TYR A 218 -3.76 7.24 -4.70
C TYR A 218 -3.17 6.69 -5.99
N THR A 219 -2.03 6.02 -5.86
CA THR A 219 -1.38 5.31 -6.96
C THR A 219 -1.25 3.84 -6.60
N ILE A 220 -1.52 2.97 -7.57
CA ILE A 220 -1.25 1.53 -7.51
C ILE A 220 -0.42 1.15 -8.73
N LYS A 221 0.55 0.26 -8.57
CA LYS A 221 1.38 -0.22 -9.68
C LYS A 221 1.20 -1.71 -9.91
N TRP A 222 1.40 -2.13 -11.15
CA TRP A 222 1.55 -3.52 -11.51
C TRP A 222 2.83 -3.71 -12.34
N ASP A 223 3.69 -4.60 -11.87
CA ASP A 223 4.97 -4.91 -12.50
C ASP A 223 4.89 -6.01 -13.56
N GLY A 224 3.69 -6.49 -13.88
CA GLY A 224 3.47 -7.55 -14.85
C GLY A 224 3.59 -8.97 -14.29
N LYS A 225 3.63 -9.14 -12.97
CA LYS A 225 3.67 -10.47 -12.34
C LYS A 225 2.30 -10.92 -11.84
N ASP A 226 2.08 -12.22 -11.85
CA ASP A 226 0.92 -12.85 -11.22
C ASP A 226 1.06 -12.93 -9.68
N ASP A 227 0.07 -13.52 -9.02
CA ASP A 227 0.08 -13.76 -7.56
C ASP A 227 1.22 -14.69 -7.09
N LYS A 228 1.85 -15.43 -8.02
CA LYS A 228 3.01 -16.28 -7.74
C LYS A 228 4.34 -15.57 -8.01
N GLY A 229 4.32 -14.32 -8.46
CA GLY A 229 5.53 -13.55 -8.79
C GLY A 229 6.15 -13.92 -10.14
N VAL A 230 5.43 -14.63 -11.01
CA VAL A 230 5.87 -14.98 -12.37
C VAL A 230 5.35 -13.92 -13.35
N TYR A 231 6.19 -13.48 -14.29
CA TYR A 231 5.76 -12.57 -15.34
C TYR A 231 4.66 -13.21 -16.19
N VAL A 232 3.57 -12.48 -16.39
CA VAL A 232 2.47 -12.87 -17.29
C VAL A 232 2.87 -12.58 -18.76
N PRO A 233 2.19 -13.14 -19.77
CA PRO A 233 2.47 -12.82 -21.16
C PRO A 233 2.09 -11.37 -21.51
N GLN A 234 2.64 -10.85 -22.59
CA GLN A 234 2.16 -9.62 -23.20
C GLN A 234 0.84 -9.91 -23.90
N GLY A 235 -0.21 -9.15 -23.61
CA GLY A 235 -1.54 -9.50 -24.12
C GLY A 235 -2.63 -8.52 -23.71
N LYS A 236 -3.87 -8.98 -23.81
CA LYS A 236 -5.04 -8.21 -23.35
C LYS A 236 -5.33 -8.53 -21.90
N TYR A 237 -5.49 -7.47 -21.13
CA TYR A 237 -5.83 -7.51 -19.72
C TYR A 237 -6.96 -6.55 -19.43
N THR A 238 -7.78 -6.88 -18.43
CA THR A 238 -8.77 -5.96 -17.88
C THR A 238 -8.34 -5.61 -16.47
N ILE A 239 -8.12 -4.32 -16.22
CA ILE A 239 -7.84 -3.80 -14.89
C ILE A 239 -9.14 -3.40 -14.26
N ILE A 240 -9.35 -3.86 -13.04
CA ILE A 240 -10.63 -3.71 -12.35
C ILE A 240 -10.40 -2.99 -11.03
N ILE A 241 -11.23 -1.99 -10.79
CA ILE A 241 -11.32 -1.27 -9.52
C ILE A 241 -12.78 -1.41 -9.06
N GLU A 242 -12.98 -2.15 -7.99
CA GLU A 242 -14.26 -2.26 -7.30
C GLU A 242 -14.20 -1.43 -6.02
N SER A 243 -15.24 -0.65 -5.76
CA SER A 243 -15.37 0.16 -4.55
C SER A 243 -16.78 0.02 -4.00
N SER A 244 -16.88 -0.34 -2.71
CA SER A 244 -18.15 -0.62 -2.06
C SER A 244 -18.24 0.10 -0.71
N LYS A 245 -19.45 0.45 -0.27
CA LYS A 245 -19.71 1.13 1.02
C LYS A 245 -20.61 0.30 1.91
N GLU A 246 -20.38 0.41 3.22
CA GLU A 246 -21.28 -0.12 4.24
C GLU A 246 -22.69 0.46 4.03
N HIS A 247 -23.64 -0.41 3.64
CA HIS A 247 -25.01 -0.04 3.28
C HIS A 247 -25.14 0.98 2.14
N GLY A 248 -24.16 1.03 1.24
CA GLY A 248 -24.08 2.03 0.18
C GLY A 248 -24.02 1.44 -1.22
N THR A 249 -23.33 2.19 -2.08
CA THR A 249 -23.06 1.85 -3.47
C THR A 249 -22.05 0.70 -3.57
N ASP A 250 -22.14 -0.04 -4.67
CA ASP A 250 -21.14 -1.02 -5.11
C ASP A 250 -20.81 -0.69 -6.57
N GLU A 251 -19.66 -0.07 -6.78
CA GLU A 251 -19.25 0.53 -8.04
C GLU A 251 -18.04 -0.20 -8.61
N ILE A 252 -18.02 -0.35 -9.94
CA ILE A 252 -16.95 -1.07 -10.62
C ILE A 252 -16.48 -0.34 -11.88
N ILE A 253 -15.17 -0.19 -12.02
CA ILE A 253 -14.52 0.30 -13.23
C ILE A 253 -13.79 -0.89 -13.85
N ARG A 254 -14.04 -1.15 -15.13
CA ARG A 254 -13.35 -2.17 -15.93
C ARG A 254 -12.63 -1.48 -17.09
N GLN A 255 -11.30 -1.49 -17.06
CA GLN A 255 -10.49 -0.91 -18.12
C GLN A 255 -9.77 -2.01 -18.91
N PRO A 256 -10.25 -2.37 -20.10
CA PRO A 256 -9.50 -3.23 -21.00
C PRO A 256 -8.28 -2.48 -21.55
N MET A 257 -7.13 -3.16 -21.56
CA MET A 257 -5.87 -2.67 -22.09
C MET A 257 -5.12 -3.77 -22.82
N GLU A 258 -4.42 -3.39 -23.89
CA GLU A 258 -3.47 -4.26 -24.58
C GLU A 258 -2.07 -3.85 -24.13
N LEU A 259 -1.46 -4.68 -23.30
CA LEU A 259 -0.20 -4.43 -22.60
C LEU A 259 0.91 -5.20 -23.29
N LYS A 260 1.39 -4.65 -24.40
CA LYS A 260 2.46 -5.21 -25.25
C LYS A 260 3.69 -4.29 -25.23
N LYS A 261 4.17 -3.85 -26.39
CA LYS A 261 5.30 -2.92 -26.53
C LYS A 261 4.90 -1.45 -26.56
N ALA A 262 3.71 -1.14 -27.07
CA ALA A 262 3.27 0.24 -27.20
C ALA A 262 2.89 0.77 -25.82
N LEU A 263 3.51 1.88 -25.42
CA LEU A 263 3.09 2.61 -24.23
C LEU A 263 1.66 3.10 -24.43
N LYS A 264 0.85 3.02 -23.38
CA LYS A 264 -0.57 3.32 -23.50
C LYS A 264 -1.06 4.00 -22.24
N LYS A 265 -1.67 5.18 -22.42
CA LYS A 265 -2.32 5.92 -21.35
C LYS A 265 -3.80 6.07 -21.64
N VAL A 266 -4.65 5.72 -20.68
CA VAL A 266 -6.10 5.83 -20.77
C VAL A 266 -6.61 6.52 -19.51
N THR A 267 -7.47 7.52 -19.68
CA THR A 267 -8.14 8.19 -18.56
C THR A 267 -9.64 7.93 -18.62
N ASN A 268 -10.22 7.63 -17.47
CA ASN A 268 -11.65 7.42 -17.28
C ASN A 268 -12.16 8.44 -16.24
N ALA A 269 -13.38 8.93 -16.44
CA ALA A 269 -14.05 9.89 -15.56
C ALA A 269 -14.45 9.31 -14.19
N GLY A 270 -14.17 8.03 -13.93
CA GLY A 270 -14.45 7.38 -12.65
C GLY A 270 -15.93 7.01 -12.51
N ASN A 271 -16.46 7.10 -11.29
CA ASN A 271 -17.81 6.71 -10.91
C ASN A 271 -18.31 7.53 -9.70
N VAL A 272 -19.26 7.01 -8.93
CA VAL A 272 -19.78 7.69 -7.73
C VAL A 272 -18.71 7.83 -6.63
N GLU A 273 -17.77 6.90 -6.51
CA GLU A 273 -16.73 6.88 -5.47
C GLU A 273 -15.39 7.47 -5.93
N ILE A 274 -15.08 7.36 -7.22
CA ILE A 274 -13.81 7.75 -7.82
C ILE A 274 -14.05 8.92 -8.79
N SER A 275 -13.39 10.06 -8.62
CA SER A 275 -13.59 11.24 -9.50
C SER A 275 -12.91 11.14 -10.84
N ASN A 276 -11.81 10.39 -10.91
CA ASN A 276 -11.03 10.15 -12.12
C ASN A 276 -10.08 9.00 -11.85
N VAL A 277 -9.77 8.26 -12.91
CA VAL A 277 -8.72 7.24 -12.89
C VAL A 277 -7.92 7.30 -14.19
N THR A 278 -6.61 7.15 -14.07
CA THR A 278 -5.68 7.08 -15.20
C THR A 278 -4.90 5.77 -15.11
N PHE A 279 -4.87 5.04 -16.22
CA PHE A 279 -4.11 3.82 -16.40
C PHE A 279 -2.98 4.14 -17.38
N ASP A 280 -1.73 4.10 -16.91
CA ASP A 280 -0.54 4.49 -17.65
C ASP A 280 0.44 3.31 -17.73
N PHE A 281 0.40 2.60 -18.86
CA PHE A 281 1.38 1.57 -19.19
C PHE A 281 2.61 2.25 -19.80
N ARG A 282 3.69 2.28 -19.02
CA ARG A 282 4.88 3.08 -19.27
C ARG A 282 6.15 2.29 -19.01
N LYS A 283 7.28 2.87 -19.40
CA LYS A 283 8.60 2.39 -18.98
C LYS A 283 8.89 2.88 -17.56
N LYS A 284 9.48 2.01 -16.73
CA LYS A 284 9.95 2.33 -15.38
C LYS A 284 11.06 3.37 -15.39
#